data_AF-A0A6G6IPQ5-F1
#
_entry.id   AF-A0A6G6IPQ5-F1
#
_cell.length_a   1.000
_cell.length_b   1.000
_cell.length_c   1.000
_cell.angle_alpha   90.00
_cell.angle_beta   90.00
_cell.angle_gamma   90.00
#
_symmetry.space_group_name_H-M   'P 1'
#
loop_
_entity.id
_entity.type
_entity.pdbx_description
1 polymer ?
#
loop_
_entity_poly.entity_id
_entity_poly.type
_entity_poly.pdbx_seq_one_letter_code
_entity_poly.pdbx_strand_id
1 'polypeptide(L)'
;MMEGIEVLMRHWGEQQRKCGQAGALSSTMATIMEYGGCAPSGGVYGAKLLVAGAGHDYVASEVEAALGVVDRAEDGGALVLLAELRYVNRNGLTLAEQIQVLDLGQGAAGKRSYYRRLERLHHQVAVALAARHARSSGHRNASRRDGERMRKASLVQAQKAHKARGVELFKGDVLDRSSGDMAPVSSRQAPMGAVQE
;
A
#
# COMPACT_ATOMS: atom_id res chain seq x y z
N MET A 1 19.03 -14.31 -21.06
CA MET A 1 17.97 -14.68 -20.08
C MET A 1 18.21 -13.93 -18.77
N MET A 2 17.20 -13.25 -18.22
CA MET A 2 17.36 -12.39 -17.04
C MET A 2 16.92 -13.12 -15.78
N GLU A 3 17.85 -13.47 -14.90
CA GLU A 3 17.58 -14.31 -13.72
C GLU A 3 16.53 -13.71 -12.78
N GLY A 4 16.62 -12.41 -12.50
CA GLY A 4 15.62 -11.73 -11.65
C GLY A 4 14.20 -11.79 -12.23
N ILE A 5 14.06 -11.65 -13.56
CA ILE A 5 12.74 -11.73 -14.21
C ILE A 5 12.24 -13.17 -14.24
N GLU A 6 13.13 -14.15 -14.43
CA GLU A 6 12.77 -15.57 -14.35
C GLU A 6 12.15 -15.92 -13.00
N VAL A 7 12.71 -15.42 -11.89
CA VAL A 7 12.17 -15.63 -10.54
C VAL A 7 10.77 -15.04 -10.42
N LEU A 8 10.58 -13.79 -10.86
CA LEU A 8 9.27 -13.12 -10.81
C LEU A 8 8.22 -13.84 -11.64
N MET A 9 8.57 -14.30 -12.84
CA MET A 9 7.67 -15.01 -13.74
C MET A 9 7.29 -16.41 -13.21
N ARG A 10 8.25 -17.12 -12.59
CA ARG A 10 7.96 -18.40 -11.92
C ARG A 10 7.00 -18.23 -10.75
N HIS A 11 7.25 -17.22 -9.92
CA HIS A 11 6.39 -16.86 -8.80
C HIS A 11 4.98 -16.52 -9.28
N TRP A 12 4.86 -15.67 -10.30
CA TRP A 12 3.57 -15.36 -10.94
C TRP A 12 2.85 -16.62 -11.45
N GLY A 13 3.55 -17.48 -12.19
CA GLY A 13 2.95 -18.70 -12.74
C GLY A 13 2.51 -19.68 -11.65
N GLU A 14 3.22 -19.75 -10.53
CA GLU A 14 2.83 -20.51 -9.35
C GLU A 14 1.56 -19.96 -8.70
N GLN A 15 1.47 -18.64 -8.52
CA GLN A 15 0.27 -18.02 -7.98
C GLN A 15 -0.94 -18.19 -8.91
N GLN A 16 -0.72 -18.12 -10.21
CA GLN A 16 -1.77 -18.33 -11.21
C GLN A 16 -2.31 -19.77 -11.22
N ARG A 17 -1.48 -20.76 -10.82
CA ARG A 17 -1.92 -22.14 -10.58
C ARG A 17 -2.69 -22.29 -9.26
N LYS A 18 -2.23 -21.64 -8.19
CA LYS A 18 -2.82 -21.75 -6.84
C LYS A 18 -4.18 -21.06 -6.72
N CYS A 19 -4.30 -19.84 -7.23
CA CYS A 19 -5.43 -18.97 -6.91
C CYS A 19 -6.29 -18.59 -8.13
N GLY A 20 -5.86 -18.94 -9.35
CA GLY A 20 -6.49 -18.47 -10.59
C GLY A 20 -6.46 -16.94 -10.74
N GLN A 21 -7.07 -16.43 -11.83
CA GLN A 21 -7.09 -15.00 -12.17
C GLN A 21 -7.84 -14.12 -11.14
N ALA A 22 -8.62 -14.74 -10.23
CA ALA A 22 -9.45 -14.08 -9.22
C ALA A 22 -8.80 -14.02 -7.81
N GLY A 23 -7.62 -14.61 -7.61
CA GLY A 23 -6.95 -14.64 -6.30
C GLY A 23 -6.42 -13.29 -5.79
N ALA A 24 -6.45 -12.25 -6.62
CA ALA A 24 -5.84 -10.96 -6.35
C ALA A 24 -6.78 -9.95 -5.67
N LEU A 25 -7.99 -10.34 -5.25
CA LEU A 25 -8.91 -9.46 -4.54
C LEU A 25 -9.32 -10.10 -3.22
N SER A 26 -8.50 -9.89 -2.19
CA SER A 26 -9.00 -9.97 -0.81
C SER A 26 -10.20 -9.03 -0.74
N SER A 27 -11.38 -9.53 -0.35
CA SER A 27 -12.53 -8.65 -0.16
C SER A 27 -12.16 -7.54 0.82
N THR A 28 -12.64 -6.31 0.59
CA THR A 28 -12.42 -5.20 1.53
C THR A 28 -12.86 -5.59 2.94
N MET A 29 -13.91 -6.40 3.07
CA MET A 29 -14.38 -6.96 4.33
C MET A 29 -13.37 -7.91 4.98
N ALA A 30 -12.70 -8.78 4.21
CA ALA A 30 -11.67 -9.69 4.72
C ALA A 30 -10.47 -8.90 5.27
N THR A 31 -10.03 -7.86 4.57
CA THR A 31 -8.98 -6.95 5.06
C THR A 31 -9.42 -6.19 6.32
N ILE A 32 -10.68 -5.75 6.38
CA ILE A 32 -11.24 -5.11 7.58
C ILE A 32 -11.29 -6.08 8.76
N MET A 33 -11.68 -7.34 8.56
CA MET A 33 -11.70 -8.37 9.59
C MET A 33 -10.30 -8.72 10.08
N GLU A 34 -9.32 -8.80 9.17
CA GLU A 34 -7.91 -9.07 9.49
C GLU A 34 -7.28 -7.97 10.36
N TYR A 35 -7.60 -6.70 10.06
CA TYR A 35 -7.07 -5.54 10.81
C TYR A 35 -8.05 -4.94 11.83
N GLY A 36 -9.15 -5.65 12.15
CA GLY A 36 -10.12 -5.24 13.17
C GLY A 36 -10.76 -3.87 12.97
N GLY A 37 -10.93 -3.42 11.72
CA GLY A 37 -11.52 -2.10 11.41
C GLY A 37 -10.58 -0.90 11.57
N CYS A 38 -9.34 -1.10 12.00
CA CYS A 38 -8.31 -0.06 12.02
C CYS A 38 -7.47 -0.13 10.75
N ALA A 39 -7.37 0.96 10.00
CA ALA A 39 -6.39 1.06 8.92
C ALA A 39 -4.99 0.83 9.52
N PRO A 40 -4.07 0.08 8.86
CA PRO A 40 -2.75 -0.22 9.42
C PRO A 40 -1.98 1.06 9.74
N SER A 41 -2.03 1.48 11.00
CA SER A 41 -1.44 2.72 11.49
C SER A 41 -0.31 2.40 12.45
N GLY A 42 0.87 2.11 11.90
CA GLY A 42 2.12 2.13 12.65
C GLY A 42 2.84 0.79 12.78
N GLY A 43 4.08 0.78 12.31
CA GLY A 43 5.14 -0.10 12.81
C GLY A 43 5.39 -1.40 12.05
N VAL A 44 6.66 -1.63 11.74
CA VAL A 44 7.27 -2.79 11.07
C VAL A 44 7.05 -2.87 9.55
N TYR A 45 8.18 -2.99 8.84
CA TYR A 45 8.33 -2.95 7.39
C TYR A 45 7.36 -3.91 6.69
N GLY A 46 6.30 -3.39 6.06
CA GLY A 46 5.39 -4.17 5.21
C GLY A 46 4.03 -3.51 4.97
N ALA A 47 3.45 -2.83 5.96
CA ALA A 47 2.06 -2.35 5.88
C ALA A 47 1.88 -0.94 5.26
N LYS A 48 2.65 -0.58 4.22
CA LYS A 48 2.60 0.76 3.58
C LYS A 48 1.95 0.81 2.20
N LEU A 49 1.30 -0.26 1.73
CA LEU A 49 0.53 -0.22 0.49
C LEU A 49 -0.91 -0.66 0.72
N LEU A 50 -1.77 0.31 1.05
CA LEU A 50 -3.18 0.26 0.65
C LEU A 50 -3.42 1.25 -0.50
N VAL A 51 -2.56 1.20 -1.51
CA VAL A 51 -2.76 1.91 -2.78
C VAL A 51 -2.23 1.02 -3.90
N ALA A 52 -3.09 0.70 -4.87
CA ALA A 52 -2.80 -0.05 -6.11
C ALA A 52 -2.51 -1.57 -5.95
N GLY A 53 -3.54 -2.40 -5.81
CA GLY A 53 -3.43 -3.87 -5.92
C GLY A 53 -3.44 -4.63 -4.59
N ALA A 54 -4.40 -4.32 -3.71
CA ALA A 54 -4.58 -5.00 -2.42
C ALA A 54 -5.17 -6.42 -2.58
N GLY A 55 -4.42 -7.30 -3.22
CA GLY A 55 -4.56 -8.75 -3.19
C GLY A 55 -3.45 -9.40 -2.38
N HIS A 56 -3.62 -10.68 -2.05
CA HIS A 56 -2.66 -11.48 -1.26
C HIS A 56 -1.25 -11.53 -1.88
N ASP A 57 -1.07 -11.15 -3.15
CA ASP A 57 0.25 -11.11 -3.81
C ASP A 57 0.44 -9.90 -4.75
N TYR A 58 1.02 -8.84 -4.20
CA TYR A 58 1.37 -7.63 -4.96
C TYR A 58 2.34 -7.94 -6.11
N VAL A 59 3.32 -8.83 -5.91
CA VAL A 59 4.35 -9.13 -6.92
C VAL A 59 3.72 -9.80 -8.13
N ALA A 60 2.90 -10.84 -7.92
CA ALA A 60 2.18 -11.50 -8.99
C ALA A 60 1.23 -10.54 -9.72
N SER A 61 0.55 -9.64 -9.00
CA SER A 61 -0.33 -8.63 -9.60
C SER A 61 0.41 -7.63 -10.50
N GLU A 62 1.63 -7.24 -10.12
CA GLU A 62 2.46 -6.35 -10.92
C GLU A 62 3.00 -7.05 -12.18
N VAL A 63 3.32 -8.34 -12.08
CA VAL A 63 3.71 -9.16 -13.24
C VAL A 63 2.53 -9.34 -14.20
N GLU A 64 1.33 -9.67 -13.69
CA GLU A 64 0.10 -9.74 -14.50
C GLU A 64 -0.15 -8.42 -15.25
N ALA A 65 -0.07 -7.31 -14.53
CA ALA A 65 -0.28 -6.00 -15.11
C ALA A 65 0.83 -5.59 -16.10
N ALA A 66 2.06 -6.10 -15.93
CA ALA A 66 3.15 -5.93 -16.89
C ALA A 66 2.90 -6.78 -18.15
N LEU A 67 2.46 -8.03 -18.01
CA LEU A 67 2.07 -8.89 -19.13
C LEU A 67 0.92 -8.29 -19.92
N GLY A 68 -0.06 -7.66 -19.25
CA GLY A 68 -1.13 -6.92 -19.95
C GLY A 68 -0.64 -5.68 -20.71
N VAL A 69 0.55 -5.15 -20.44
CA VAL A 69 1.20 -4.12 -21.29
C VAL A 69 1.91 -4.76 -22.47
N VAL A 70 2.59 -5.88 -22.23
CA VAL A 70 3.26 -6.67 -23.28
C VAL A 70 2.25 -7.17 -24.32
N ASP A 71 1.09 -7.65 -23.88
CA ASP A 71 0.01 -8.16 -24.75
C ASP A 71 -0.45 -7.14 -25.79
N ARG A 72 -0.50 -5.87 -25.39
CA ARG A 72 -0.92 -4.73 -26.24
C ARG A 72 0.15 -4.28 -27.23
N ALA A 73 1.38 -4.78 -27.12
CA ALA A 73 2.45 -4.47 -28.07
C ALA A 73 2.34 -5.34 -29.33
N GLU A 74 3.06 -4.95 -30.38
CA GLU A 74 3.17 -5.74 -31.60
C GLU A 74 3.85 -7.10 -31.31
N ASP A 75 3.25 -8.19 -31.79
CA ASP A 75 3.54 -9.59 -31.43
C ASP A 75 3.33 -9.96 -29.95
N GLY A 76 2.68 -9.10 -29.15
CA GLY A 76 2.51 -9.26 -27.71
C GLY A 76 1.83 -10.56 -27.30
N GLY A 77 0.73 -10.91 -27.98
CA GLY A 77 -0.05 -12.10 -27.66
C GLY A 77 0.76 -13.40 -27.75
N ALA A 78 1.70 -13.52 -28.70
CA ALA A 78 2.56 -14.69 -28.81
C ALA A 78 3.57 -14.80 -27.64
N LEU A 79 3.97 -13.67 -27.06
CA LEU A 79 4.86 -13.62 -25.90
C LEU A 79 4.11 -13.94 -24.61
N VAL A 80 2.87 -13.47 -24.47
CA VAL A 80 2.00 -13.82 -23.33
C VAL A 80 1.64 -15.29 -23.37
N LEU A 81 1.31 -15.84 -24.55
CA LEU A 81 1.08 -17.28 -24.70
C LEU A 81 2.32 -18.10 -24.30
N LEU A 82 3.53 -17.66 -24.71
CA LEU A 82 4.76 -18.29 -24.25
C LEU A 82 4.90 -18.24 -22.71
N ALA A 83 4.54 -17.12 -22.08
CA ALA A 83 4.57 -16.99 -20.63
C ALA A 83 3.60 -17.98 -19.95
N GLU A 84 2.38 -18.11 -20.47
CA GLU A 84 1.38 -19.05 -19.94
C GLU A 84 1.83 -20.51 -20.07
N LEU A 85 2.29 -20.90 -21.27
CA LEU A 85 2.75 -22.25 -21.56
C LEU A 85 3.96 -22.64 -20.70
N ARG A 86 4.88 -21.70 -20.46
CA ARG A 86 6.10 -21.97 -19.69
C ARG A 86 5.88 -21.94 -18.19
N TYR A 87 5.29 -20.86 -17.67
CA TYR A 87 5.29 -20.57 -16.24
C TYR A 87 4.04 -21.06 -15.54
N VAL A 88 2.88 -20.99 -16.18
CA VAL A 88 1.64 -21.54 -15.63
C VAL A 88 1.57 -23.04 -15.92
N ASN A 89 1.85 -23.42 -17.17
CA ASN A 89 1.93 -24.79 -17.67
C ASN A 89 0.86 -25.74 -17.09
N ARG A 90 -0.42 -25.34 -17.20
CA ARG A 90 -1.55 -26.11 -16.62
C ARG A 90 -1.65 -27.54 -17.17
N ASN A 91 -1.22 -27.72 -18.41
CA ASN A 91 -1.34 -28.97 -19.15
C ASN A 91 -0.09 -29.85 -19.01
N GLY A 92 0.95 -29.41 -18.29
CA GLY A 92 2.18 -30.18 -18.11
C GLY A 92 2.97 -30.40 -19.41
N LEU A 93 2.84 -29.48 -20.38
CA LEU A 93 3.47 -29.60 -21.70
C LEU A 93 4.99 -29.62 -21.57
N THR A 94 5.60 -30.55 -22.30
CA THR A 94 7.04 -30.63 -22.50
C THR A 94 7.54 -29.49 -23.38
N LEU A 95 8.84 -29.21 -23.36
CA LEU A 95 9.43 -28.18 -24.22
C LEU A 95 9.17 -28.41 -25.71
N ALA A 96 9.15 -29.67 -26.16
CA ALA A 96 8.89 -30.00 -27.56
C ALA A 96 7.46 -29.65 -27.97
N GLU A 97 6.49 -29.95 -27.10
CA GLU A 97 5.08 -29.60 -27.33
C GLU A 97 4.85 -28.09 -27.25
N GLN A 98 5.50 -27.39 -26.31
CA GLN A 98 5.44 -25.93 -26.25
C GLN A 98 5.97 -25.28 -27.53
N ILE A 99 7.07 -25.80 -28.09
CA ILE A 99 7.64 -25.34 -29.37
C ILE A 99 6.67 -25.56 -30.53
N GLN A 100 5.95 -26.68 -30.54
CA GLN A 100 4.92 -26.99 -31.55
C GLN A 100 3.72 -26.06 -31.41
N VAL A 101 3.19 -25.85 -30.20
CA VAL A 101 2.06 -24.95 -29.95
C VAL A 101 2.38 -23.51 -30.35
N LEU A 102 3.62 -23.07 -30.15
CA LEU A 102 4.08 -21.72 -30.51
C LEU A 102 4.51 -21.57 -31.98
N ASP A 103 4.41 -22.64 -32.77
CA ASP A 103 4.83 -22.73 -34.17
C ASP A 103 6.25 -22.18 -34.42
N LEU A 104 7.20 -22.60 -33.58
CA LEU A 104 8.58 -22.08 -33.59
C LEU A 104 9.53 -22.86 -34.52
N GLY A 105 9.00 -23.80 -35.29
CA GLY A 105 9.77 -24.73 -36.12
C GLY A 105 10.24 -25.99 -35.38
N GLN A 106 11.03 -26.83 -36.05
CA GLN A 106 11.38 -28.17 -35.58
C GLN A 106 12.83 -28.27 -35.06
N GLY A 107 13.06 -29.24 -34.16
CA GLY A 107 14.39 -29.63 -33.70
C GLY A 107 15.20 -28.51 -33.04
N ALA A 108 16.50 -28.42 -33.38
CA ALA A 108 17.43 -27.46 -32.78
C ALA A 108 17.12 -26.00 -33.14
N ALA A 109 16.56 -25.75 -34.34
CA ALA A 109 16.14 -24.42 -34.76
C ALA A 109 14.98 -23.92 -33.89
N GLY A 110 13.97 -24.78 -33.65
CA GLY A 110 12.84 -24.45 -32.78
C GLY A 110 13.26 -24.12 -31.35
N LYS A 111 14.20 -24.89 -30.78
CA LYS A 111 14.76 -24.61 -29.44
C LYS A 111 15.45 -23.24 -29.37
N ARG A 112 16.24 -22.86 -30.38
CA ARG A 112 16.88 -21.53 -30.43
C ARG A 112 15.86 -20.40 -30.54
N SER A 113 14.85 -20.57 -31.41
CA SER A 113 13.76 -19.61 -31.56
C SER A 113 12.98 -19.43 -30.25
N TYR A 114 12.74 -20.53 -29.52
CA TYR A 114 12.11 -20.52 -28.21
C TYR A 114 12.88 -19.67 -27.21
N TYR A 115 14.18 -19.92 -27.03
CA TYR A 115 14.98 -19.15 -26.07
C TYR A 115 15.16 -17.68 -26.47
N ARG A 116 15.23 -17.39 -27.77
CA ARG A 116 15.23 -16.00 -28.26
C ARG A 116 13.91 -15.29 -27.93
N ARG A 117 12.78 -15.96 -28.13
CA ARG A 117 11.45 -15.42 -27.81
C ARG A 117 11.29 -15.24 -26.29
N LEU A 118 11.83 -16.18 -25.49
CA LEU A 118 11.89 -16.07 -24.03
C LEU A 118 12.71 -14.86 -23.56
N GLU A 119 13.86 -14.61 -24.20
CA GLU A 119 14.68 -13.44 -23.90
C GLU A 119 13.97 -12.12 -24.25
N ARG A 120 13.27 -12.08 -25.40
CA ARG A 120 12.41 -10.94 -25.76
C ARG A 120 11.30 -10.72 -24.74
N LEU A 121 10.63 -11.78 -24.28
CA LEU A 121 9.63 -11.72 -23.23
C LEU A 121 10.22 -11.13 -21.94
N HIS A 122 11.36 -11.65 -21.47
CA HIS A 122 12.03 -11.15 -20.26
C HIS A 122 12.36 -9.67 -20.35
N HIS A 123 12.90 -9.24 -21.49
CA HIS A 123 13.23 -7.84 -21.71
C HIS A 123 11.99 -6.95 -21.68
N GLN A 124 10.92 -7.32 -22.38
CA GLN A 124 9.69 -6.52 -22.41
C GLN A 124 8.99 -6.45 -21.05
N VAL A 125 8.96 -7.56 -20.30
CA VAL A 125 8.45 -7.58 -18.93
C VAL A 125 9.29 -6.69 -18.01
N ALA A 126 10.63 -6.73 -18.13
CA ALA A 126 11.51 -5.86 -17.35
C ALA A 126 11.24 -4.37 -17.61
N VAL A 127 11.09 -3.98 -18.89
CA VAL A 127 10.78 -2.60 -19.27
C VAL A 127 9.41 -2.18 -18.71
N ALA A 128 8.39 -3.03 -18.86
CA ALA A 128 7.06 -2.76 -18.34
C ALA A 128 7.05 -2.61 -16.81
N LEU A 129 7.71 -3.50 -16.08
CA LEU A 129 7.84 -3.44 -14.62
C LEU A 129 8.61 -2.19 -14.16
N ALA A 130 9.71 -1.83 -14.82
CA ALA A 130 10.47 -0.63 -14.49
C ALA A 130 9.62 0.64 -14.67
N ALA A 131 8.87 0.74 -15.78
CA ALA A 131 7.98 1.86 -16.03
C ALA A 131 6.85 1.94 -15.00
N ARG A 132 6.29 0.79 -14.58
CA ARG A 132 5.28 0.72 -13.51
C ARG A 132 5.85 1.14 -12.17
N HIS A 133 7.03 0.63 -11.81
CA HIS A 133 7.71 0.97 -10.57
C HIS A 133 8.00 2.47 -10.47
N ALA A 134 8.44 3.10 -11.57
CA ALA A 134 8.66 4.54 -11.65
C ALA A 134 7.36 5.35 -11.41
N ARG A 135 6.23 4.90 -11.96
CA ARG A 135 4.94 5.55 -11.70
C ARG A 135 4.54 5.41 -10.23
N SER A 136 4.64 4.20 -9.66
CA SER A 136 4.26 3.94 -8.27
C SER A 136 5.18 4.66 -7.27
N SER A 137 6.48 4.78 -7.56
CA SER A 137 7.40 5.58 -6.74
C SER A 137 7.09 7.09 -6.81
N GLY A 138 6.74 7.60 -7.99
CA GLY A 138 6.29 8.98 -8.17
C GLY A 138 5.05 9.33 -7.33
N HIS A 139 4.04 8.45 -7.36
CA HIS A 139 2.81 8.62 -6.56
C HIS A 139 3.13 8.59 -5.06
N ARG A 140 3.93 7.63 -4.59
CA ARG A 140 4.35 7.55 -3.17
C ARG A 140 5.08 8.82 -2.72
N ASN A 141 5.95 9.37 -3.56
CA ASN A 141 6.67 10.61 -3.28
C ASN A 141 5.74 11.84 -3.26
N ALA A 142 4.73 11.88 -4.11
CA ALA A 142 3.70 12.92 -4.08
C ALA A 142 2.88 12.83 -2.78
N SER A 143 2.33 11.65 -2.46
CA SER A 143 1.57 11.43 -1.22
C SER A 143 2.38 11.76 0.04
N ARG A 144 3.68 11.43 0.07
CA ARG A 144 4.55 11.81 1.18
C ARG A 144 4.68 13.32 1.33
N ARG A 145 4.81 14.05 0.22
CA ARG A 145 4.88 15.52 0.23
C ARG A 145 3.55 16.14 0.70
N ASP A 146 2.44 15.59 0.25
CA ASP A 146 1.12 16.07 0.66
C ASP A 146 0.86 15.81 2.14
N GLY A 147 1.20 14.61 2.64
CA GLY A 147 1.13 14.29 4.06
C GLY A 147 2.01 15.20 4.93
N GLU A 148 3.21 15.54 4.48
CA GLU A 148 4.10 16.48 5.18
C GLU A 148 3.53 17.91 5.19
N ARG A 149 2.92 18.36 4.07
CA ARG A 149 2.23 19.65 4.00
C ARG A 149 1.05 19.71 4.97
N MET A 150 0.24 18.65 5.03
CA MET A 150 -0.88 18.54 5.97
C MET A 150 -0.40 18.55 7.42
N ARG A 151 0.69 17.84 7.73
CA ARG A 151 1.30 17.83 9.06
C ARG A 151 1.80 19.21 9.48
N LYS A 152 2.43 19.96 8.58
CA LYS A 152 2.86 21.34 8.87
C LYS A 152 1.67 22.27 9.09
N ALA A 153 0.65 22.18 8.24
CA ALA A 153 -0.56 22.98 8.38
C ALA A 153 -1.28 22.69 9.71
N SER A 154 -1.39 21.43 10.11
CA SER A 154 -2.02 21.04 11.37
C SER A 154 -1.24 21.55 12.59
N LEU A 155 0.10 21.51 12.55
CA LEU A 155 0.94 22.08 13.61
C LEU A 155 0.75 23.60 13.74
N VAL A 156 0.71 24.33 12.62
CA VAL A 156 0.47 25.79 12.63
C VAL A 156 -0.93 26.11 13.15
N GLN A 157 -1.94 25.35 12.73
CA GLN A 157 -3.31 25.51 13.22
C GLN A 157 -3.40 25.23 14.72
N ALA A 158 -2.76 24.16 15.21
CA ALA A 158 -2.70 23.83 16.63
C ALA A 158 -2.02 24.94 17.43
N GLN A 159 -0.86 25.43 16.97
CA GLN A 159 -0.17 26.56 17.62
C GLN A 159 -1.04 27.81 17.69
N LYS A 160 -1.75 28.16 16.60
CA LYS A 160 -2.68 29.29 16.58
C LYS A 160 -3.83 29.11 17.57
N ALA A 161 -4.40 27.90 17.64
CA ALA A 161 -5.47 27.58 18.58
C ALA A 161 -5.00 27.67 20.03
N HIS A 162 -3.80 27.16 20.35
CA HIS A 162 -3.22 27.29 21.69
C HIS A 162 -2.93 28.76 22.05
N LYS A 163 -2.40 29.56 21.12
CA LYS A 163 -2.19 31.00 21.34
C LYS A 163 -3.51 31.74 21.59
N ALA A 164 -4.55 31.45 20.81
CA ALA A 164 -5.87 32.06 20.99
C ALA A 164 -6.48 31.71 22.37
N ARG A 165 -6.41 30.44 22.78
CA ARG A 165 -6.83 30.02 24.12
C ARG A 165 -6.03 30.70 25.24
N GLY A 166 -4.72 30.87 25.06
CA GLY A 166 -3.90 31.65 26.00
C GLY A 166 -4.38 33.10 26.13
N VAL A 167 -4.69 33.76 25.01
CA VAL A 167 -5.23 35.13 25.03
C VAL A 167 -6.59 35.20 25.71
N GLU A 168 -7.47 34.21 25.55
CA GLU A 168 -8.76 34.15 26.25
C GLU A 168 -8.59 33.93 27.77
N LEU A 169 -7.67 33.05 28.17
CA LEU A 169 -7.35 32.80 29.58
C LEU A 169 -6.78 34.05 30.27
N PHE A 170 -5.93 34.84 29.59
CA PHE A 170 -5.31 36.04 30.17
C PHE A 170 -6.13 37.33 29.97
N LYS A 171 -7.14 37.35 29.08
CA LYS A 171 -8.09 38.48 28.99
C LYS A 171 -9.16 38.47 30.08
N GLY A 172 -9.45 37.31 30.67
CA GLY A 172 -10.41 37.18 31.76
C GLY A 172 -9.99 37.88 33.07
N ASP A 173 -8.69 38.10 33.28
CA ASP A 173 -8.17 38.63 34.56
C ASP A 173 -7.93 40.15 34.60
N VAL A 174 -8.05 40.85 33.47
CA VAL A 174 -7.67 42.29 33.40
C VAL A 174 -8.88 43.23 33.53
N LEU A 175 -10.11 42.73 33.47
CA LEU A 175 -11.32 43.56 33.55
C LEU A 175 -12.16 43.38 34.82
N ASP A 176 -11.70 42.61 35.81
CA ASP A 176 -12.45 42.39 37.06
C ASP A 176 -11.63 42.65 38.33
N ARG A 177 -10.84 43.74 38.33
CA ARG A 177 -10.35 44.38 39.56
C ARG A 177 -10.98 45.75 39.74
N SER A 178 -12.31 45.78 39.70
CA SER A 178 -13.09 46.90 40.22
C SER A 178 -13.38 46.63 41.70
N SER A 179 -12.87 47.52 42.55
CA SER A 179 -13.15 47.72 43.97
C SER A 179 -14.53 47.22 44.44
N GLY A 180 -14.57 46.35 45.46
CA GLY A 180 -15.81 46.03 46.16
C GLY A 180 -15.69 44.94 47.23
N ASP A 181 -15.82 45.35 48.49
CA ASP A 181 -16.23 44.57 49.66
C ASP A 181 -15.33 43.47 50.23
N MET A 182 -14.52 43.89 51.21
CA MET A 182 -14.12 43.07 52.36
C MET A 182 -15.37 42.62 53.12
N ALA A 183 -15.75 41.35 52.99
CA ALA A 183 -16.75 40.74 53.89
C ALA A 183 -16.15 40.61 55.31
N PRO A 184 -16.84 41.07 56.37
CA PRO A 184 -16.33 40.96 57.73
C PRO A 184 -16.38 39.49 58.18
N VAL A 185 -15.25 39.00 58.69
CA VAL A 185 -15.15 37.70 59.37
C VAL A 185 -16.05 37.75 60.60
N SER A 186 -17.21 37.10 60.53
CA SER A 186 -18.12 36.94 61.66
C SER A 186 -17.53 35.92 62.65
N SER A 187 -17.06 36.43 63.79
CA SER A 187 -16.66 35.66 64.96
C SER A 187 -17.91 35.12 65.67
N ARG A 188 -18.34 33.89 65.33
CA ARG A 188 -19.33 33.18 66.16
C ARG A 188 -18.62 32.46 67.30
N GLN A 189 -18.73 33.08 68.47
CA GLN A 189 -18.54 32.51 69.80
C GLN A 189 -19.34 31.21 69.95
N ALA A 190 -18.68 30.17 70.49
CA ALA A 190 -19.34 28.97 71.00
C ALA A 190 -19.91 29.26 72.40
N PRO A 191 -21.19 28.96 72.70
CA PRO A 191 -21.70 29.02 74.06
C PRO A 191 -21.31 27.77 74.86
N MET A 192 -20.70 28.01 76.00
CA MET A 192 -20.50 27.08 77.12
C MET A 192 -21.82 26.78 77.83
N GLY A 193 -21.98 25.53 78.28
CA GLY A 193 -22.94 25.06 79.30
C GLY A 193 -23.29 23.58 79.04
N ALA A 194 -22.66 22.61 79.72
CA ALA A 194 -23.03 22.06 81.04
C ALA A 194 -24.44 21.42 81.06
N VAL A 195 -24.77 20.22 81.55
CA VAL A 195 -24.16 19.19 82.42
C VAL A 195 -25.15 17.97 82.45
N GLN A 196 -24.71 16.79 82.91
CA GLN A 196 -25.47 15.57 83.35
C GLN A 196 -25.96 14.61 82.25
N GLU A 197 -25.88 13.28 82.39
CA GLU A 197 -25.88 12.39 83.58
C GLU A 197 -24.61 11.53 83.78
#